data_AF-A0A6J6DGR4-F1
#
_entry.id   AF-A0A6J6DGR4-F1
#
_cell.length_a   1.000
_cell.length_b   1.000
_cell.length_c   1.000
_cell.angle_alpha   90.00
_cell.angle_beta   90.00
_cell.angle_gamma   90.00
#
_symmetry.space_group_name_H-M   'P 1'
#
loop_
_entity.id
_entity.type
_entity.pdbx_description
1 polymer ?
#
loop_
_entity_poly.entity_id
_entity_poly.type
_entity_poly.pdbx_seq_one_letter_code
_entity_poly.pdbx_strand_id
1 'polypeptide(L)' 'MLTKTKRHPFSIAKWREEEGATAVEYGLLVGLIAVFLITAMSQLGTSVSDTFRETACKVSNDLWNDTTKVCTPR' A
#
# COMPACT_ATOMS: atom_id res chain seq x y z
N MET A 1 55.32 -35.36 -26.53
CA MET A 1 54.88 -33.96 -26.71
C MET A 1 53.52 -33.95 -27.37
N LEU A 2 52.41 -34.11 -26.62
CA LEU A 2 51.06 -33.77 -27.07
C LEU A 2 50.29 -33.28 -25.84
N THR A 3 49.85 -32.03 -25.93
CA THR A 3 49.43 -31.15 -24.85
C THR A 3 48.09 -31.56 -24.24
N LYS A 4 48.04 -31.72 -22.91
CA LYS A 4 46.80 -31.85 -22.14
C LYS A 4 45.83 -30.72 -22.50
N THR A 5 44.67 -31.07 -23.05
CA THR A 5 43.54 -30.15 -23.18
C THR A 5 42.84 -30.03 -21.81
N LYS A 6 43.01 -28.87 -21.16
CA LYS A 6 42.27 -28.50 -19.94
C LYS A 6 40.83 -28.22 -20.37
N ARG A 7 39.93 -29.19 -20.13
CA ARG A 7 38.49 -28.97 -20.23
C ARG A 7 38.07 -28.10 -19.05
N HIS A 8 37.88 -26.81 -19.27
CA HIS A 8 37.25 -25.93 -18.29
C HIS A 8 35.77 -26.35 -18.18
N PRO A 9 35.31 -26.85 -17.02
CA PRO A 9 33.89 -27.11 -16.85
C PRO A 9 33.17 -25.77 -16.90
N PHE A 10 32.36 -25.64 -17.95
CA PHE A 10 31.23 -24.75 -18.12
C PHE A 10 30.80 -24.09 -16.80
N SER A 11 31.15 -22.81 -16.67
CA SER A 11 30.69 -21.92 -15.60
C SER A 11 29.18 -21.89 -15.62
N ILE A 12 28.57 -22.51 -14.61
CA ILE A 12 27.13 -22.50 -14.38
C ILE A 12 26.71 -21.05 -14.19
N ALA A 13 25.86 -20.58 -15.09
CA ALA A 13 25.27 -19.25 -15.12
C ALA A 13 24.66 -18.89 -13.75
N LYS A 14 25.37 -18.07 -12.96
CA LYS A 14 24.98 -17.57 -11.64
C LYS A 14 24.28 -16.20 -11.75
N TRP A 15 23.27 -16.08 -12.60
CA TRP A 15 22.50 -14.82 -12.78
C TRP A 15 21.29 -14.72 -11.85
N ARG A 16 20.97 -15.76 -11.07
CA ARG A 16 19.70 -15.85 -10.32
C ARG A 16 19.82 -15.79 -8.80
N GLU A 17 21.02 -15.76 -8.24
CA GLU A 17 21.19 -15.85 -6.78
C GLU A 17 21.10 -14.49 -6.06
N GLU A 18 21.33 -13.37 -6.75
CA GLU A 18 21.28 -12.01 -6.17
C GLU A 18 19.99 -11.24 -6.51
N GLU A 19 19.27 -11.65 -7.57
CA GLU A 19 18.00 -11.03 -8.00
C GLU A 19 16.84 -11.33 -7.03
N GLY A 20 16.92 -12.42 -6.26
CA GLY A 20 15.91 -12.81 -5.27
C GLY A 20 16.06 -12.14 -3.91
N ALA A 21 17.30 -11.87 -3.48
CA ALA A 21 17.57 -11.21 -2.21
C ALA A 21 17.11 -9.73 -2.22
N THR A 22 17.21 -9.06 -3.38
CA THR A 22 16.76 -7.68 -3.58
C THR A 22 15.23 -7.55 -3.70
N ALA A 23 14.50 -8.57 -4.17
CA ALA A 23 13.04 -8.51 -4.32
C ALA A 23 12.29 -8.39 -2.98
N VAL A 24 12.81 -9.00 -1.92
CA VAL A 24 12.20 -8.97 -0.58
C VAL A 24 12.37 -7.63 0.12
N GLU A 25 13.50 -6.96 -0.07
CA GLU A 25 13.79 -5.68 0.59
C GLU A 25 12.89 -4.55 0.06
N TYR A 26 12.77 -4.44 -1.27
CA TYR A 26 11.83 -3.49 -1.89
C TYR A 26 10.38 -3.89 -1.64
N GLY A 27 10.08 -5.20 -1.57
CA GLY A 27 8.76 -5.71 -1.21
C GLY A 27 8.31 -5.27 0.19
N LEU A 28 9.21 -5.29 1.17
CA LEU A 28 8.92 -4.84 2.53
C LEU A 28 8.69 -3.32 2.59
N LEU A 29 9.53 -2.52 1.91
CA LEU A 29 9.39 -1.07 1.88
C LEU A 29 8.08 -0.63 1.21
N VAL A 30 7.75 -1.23 0.07
CA VAL A 30 6.47 -0.99 -0.63
C VAL A 30 5.29 -1.48 0.21
N GLY A 31 5.43 -2.63 0.88
CA GLY A 31 4.41 -3.16 1.80
C GLY A 31 4.09 -2.20 2.96
N LEU A 32 5.11 -1.62 3.58
CA LEU A 32 4.94 -0.63 4.66
C LEU A 32 4.24 0.64 4.19
N ILE A 33 4.61 1.14 3.00
CA ILE A 33 3.96 2.31 2.40
C ILE A 33 2.51 1.99 2.05
N ALA A 34 2.23 0.80 1.51
CA ALA A 34 0.87 0.39 1.17
C ALA A 34 -0.06 0.38 2.40
N VAL A 35 0.39 -0.20 3.52
CA VAL A 35 -0.37 -0.21 4.78
C VAL A 35 -0.60 1.22 5.27
N PHE A 36 0.43 2.06 5.27
CA PHE A 36 0.31 3.47 5.66
C PHE A 36 -0.73 4.21 4.81
N LEU A 37 -0.67 4.08 3.48
CA LEU A 37 -1.60 4.74 2.57
C LEU A 37 -3.04 4.26 2.78
N ILE A 38 -3.28 2.96 2.96
CA ILE A 38 -4.63 2.43 3.23
C ILE A 38 -5.19 3.06 4.51
N THR A 39 -4.39 3.15 5.58
CA THR A 39 -4.85 3.76 6.85
C THR A 39 -5.15 5.25 6.71
N ALA A 40 -4.32 6.00 5.99
CA ALA A 40 -4.51 7.42 5.75
C ALA A 40 -5.75 7.68 4.86
N MET A 41 -5.89 6.92 3.78
CA MET A 41 -7.05 7.03 2.88
C MET A 41 -8.35 6.62 3.56
N SER A 42 -8.32 5.64 4.48
CA SER A 42 -9.51 5.25 5.25
C SER A 42 -10.00 6.39 6.13
N GLN A 43 -9.09 7.05 6.86
CA GLN A 43 -9.42 8.20 7.69
C GLN A 43 -9.94 9.37 6.85
N LEU A 44 -9.24 9.68 5.75
CA LEU A 44 -9.66 10.73 4.82
C LEU A 44 -11.05 10.44 4.24
N GLY A 45 -11.32 9.20 3.84
CA GLY A 45 -12.62 8.78 3.32
C GLY A 45 -13.74 8.99 4.32
N THR A 46 -13.51 8.67 5.60
CA THR A 46 -14.47 8.94 6.68
C THR A 46 -14.71 10.44 6.83
N SER A 47 -13.66 11.27 6.87
CA SER A 47 -13.82 12.73 7.02
C SER A 47 -14.59 13.36 5.86
N VAL A 48 -14.33 12.90 4.62
CA VAL A 48 -15.05 13.37 3.42
C VAL A 48 -16.51 12.92 3.47
N SER A 49 -16.77 11.66 3.82
CA SER A 49 -18.14 11.14 3.98
C SER A 49 -18.92 11.96 5.02
N ASP A 50 -18.31 12.24 6.18
CA ASP A 50 -18.94 13.00 7.25
C ASP A 50 -19.24 14.45 6.84
N THR A 51 -18.35 15.10 6.08
CA THR A 51 -18.61 16.48 5.58
C THR A 51 -19.78 16.53 4.60
N PHE A 52 -19.89 15.56 3.69
CA PHE A 52 -21.05 15.47 2.80
C PHE A 52 -22.33 15.12 3.55
N ARG A 53 -22.27 14.24 4.55
CA ARG A 53 -23.43 13.90 5.41
C ARG A 53 -23.91 15.10 6.22
N GLU A 54 -22.99 15.85 6.82
CA GLU A 54 -23.30 17.08 7.54
C GLU A 54 -23.96 18.12 6.63
N THR A 55 -23.41 18.30 5.42
CA THR A 55 -23.97 19.24 4.44
C THR A 55 -25.38 18.82 4.02
N ALA A 56 -25.59 17.53 3.72
CA ALA A 56 -26.91 16.99 3.40
C ALA A 56 -27.91 17.20 4.56
N CYS A 57 -27.47 16.98 5.80
CA CYS A 57 -28.24 17.23 7.01
C CYS A 57 -28.84 18.64 7.06
N LYS A 58 -27.95 19.62 6.88
CA LYS A 58 -28.31 21.04 6.98
C LYS A 58 -29.19 21.47 5.83
N VAL A 59 -28.99 20.91 4.64
CA VAL A 59 -29.88 21.13 3.47
C VAL A 59 -31.28 20.57 3.74
N SER A 60 -31.41 19.45 4.44
CA SER A 60 -32.70 18.89 4.86
C SER A 60 -33.36 19.64 6.03
N ASN A 61 -32.75 20.72 6.53
CA ASN A 61 -33.16 21.45 7.73
C ASN A 61 -33.09 20.65 9.04
N ASP A 62 -32.34 19.55 9.05
CA ASP A 62 -32.11 18.70 10.22
C ASP A 62 -30.95 19.22 11.08
N LEU A 63 -30.88 18.74 12.32
CA LEU A 63 -29.80 19.05 13.25
C LEU A 63 -28.67 18.02 13.13
N TRP A 64 -27.45 18.51 12.98
CA TRP A 64 -26.24 17.68 12.97
C TRP A 64 -25.65 17.58 14.38
N ASN A 65 -25.33 16.36 14.83
CA ASN A 65 -24.56 16.13 16.04
C ASN A 65 -23.11 15.77 15.70
N ASP A 66 -22.15 16.61 16.11
CA ASP A 66 -20.73 16.42 15.80
C ASP A 66 -20.10 15.22 16.52
N THR A 67 -20.56 14.93 17.74
CA THR A 67 -20.02 13.84 18.57
C THR A 67 -20.49 12.48 18.07
N THR A 68 -21.75 12.36 17.66
CA THR A 68 -22.34 11.09 17.21
C THR A 68 -22.38 10.94 15.69
N LYS A 69 -22.02 11.99 14.92
CA LYS A 69 -22.02 12.02 13.45
C LYS A 69 -23.34 11.49 12.87
N VAL A 70 -24.48 11.89 13.44
CA VAL A 70 -25.82 11.54 12.96
C VAL A 70 -26.68 12.79 12.77
N CYS A 71 -27.60 12.69 11.82
CA CYS A 71 -28.66 13.66 11.63
C CYS A 71 -29.87 13.28 12.47
N THR A 72 -30.44 14.29 13.11
CA THR A 72 -31.72 14.16 13.80
C THR A 72 -32.69 15.19 13.25
N PRO A 73 -33.96 14.81 13.00
CA PRO A 73 -34.98 15.75 12.58
C PRO A 73 -35.10 16.88 13.61
N ARG A 74 -35.32 18.09 13.12
CA ARG A 74 -35.51 19.27 13.95
C ARG A 74 -36.80 19.21 14.76
#